data_AF-W4PGK1-F1
#
_entry.id   AF-W4PGK1-F1
#
_cell.length_a   1.000
_cell.length_b   1.000
_cell.length_c   1.000
_cell.angle_alpha   90.00
_cell.angle_beta   90.00
_cell.angle_gamma   90.00
#
_symmetry.space_group_name_H-M   'P 1'
#
loop_
_entity.id
_entity.type
_entity.pdbx_description
1 polymer ?
#
loop_
_entity_poly.entity_id
_entity_poly.type
_entity_poly.pdbx_seq_one_letter_code
_entity_poly.pdbx_strand_id
1 'polypeptide(L)'
;MFFEHSITDYLAIPNHFTTFASLEPAKPLHNAQIGGSFFIIHTMKTSFAKPYSSPKQIVQILKSRGMLIKDEHKVEKYLMNIGYHRLSAYIYPFYKTPKRDLLLKEGTTFEQVLTLYRFDKKLRILLFNEIEKIEVAIRSVLANIGCQELNDRYWITKPECFANQEKFNQTLTIIEEGIGIKQRRLH
;
A
#
# COMPACT_ATOMS: atom_id res chain seq x y z
N MET A 1 -11.27 6.89 3.38
CA MET A 1 -12.62 6.65 2.81
C MET A 1 -12.99 7.56 1.64
N PHE A 2 -12.08 8.31 1.01
CA PHE A 2 -12.43 9.21 -0.12
C PHE A 2 -11.62 8.98 -1.41
N PHE A 3 -10.79 7.93 -1.44
CA PHE A 3 -10.11 7.48 -2.67
C PHE A 3 -10.97 6.51 -3.51
N GLU A 4 -12.06 5.98 -2.96
CA GLU A 4 -12.96 5.05 -3.67
C GLU A 4 -13.98 5.76 -4.57
N HIS A 5 -14.33 7.02 -4.28
CA HIS A 5 -15.43 7.71 -4.95
C HIS A 5 -15.10 8.27 -6.34
N SER A 6 -13.84 8.17 -6.81
CA SER A 6 -13.50 8.52 -8.20
C SER A 6 -13.44 7.28 -9.11
N ILE A 7 -13.62 6.08 -8.55
CA ILE A 7 -13.63 4.80 -9.29
C ILE A 7 -15.07 4.34 -9.56
N THR A 8 -16.05 4.88 -8.83
CA THR A 8 -17.43 4.37 -8.77
C THR A 8 -18.22 4.54 -10.06
N ASP A 9 -17.86 5.50 -10.92
CA ASP A 9 -18.53 5.65 -12.23
C ASP A 9 -18.07 4.61 -13.27
N TYR A 10 -17.03 3.80 -12.98
CA TYR A 10 -16.52 2.77 -13.88
C TYR A 10 -16.92 1.33 -13.48
N LEU A 11 -17.76 1.14 -12.47
CA LEU A 11 -18.22 -0.18 -12.02
C LEU A 11 -19.74 -0.39 -12.20
N ALA A 12 -20.30 0.12 -13.29
CA ALA A 12 -21.54 -0.44 -13.84
C ALA A 12 -21.18 -1.65 -14.75
N ILE A 13 -20.62 -2.70 -14.16
CA ILE A 13 -20.48 -4.01 -14.82
C ILE A 13 -21.33 -4.98 -13.99
N PRO A 14 -22.30 -5.68 -14.57
CA PRO A 14 -23.13 -6.61 -13.82
C PRO A 14 -22.24 -7.74 -13.30
N ASN A 15 -21.95 -7.73 -12.00
CA ASN A 15 -21.30 -8.84 -11.34
C ASN A 15 -22.24 -10.05 -11.41
N HIS A 16 -21.88 -11.07 -12.19
CA HIS A 16 -22.58 -12.34 -12.16
C HIS A 16 -22.24 -13.06 -10.86
N PHE A 17 -23.02 -12.80 -9.82
CA PHE A 17 -22.96 -13.55 -8.57
C PHE A 17 -23.60 -14.92 -8.77
N THR A 18 -22.79 -15.97 -8.93
CA THR A 18 -23.30 -17.34 -8.90
C THR A 18 -23.31 -17.82 -7.45
N THR A 19 -24.46 -17.73 -6.78
CA THR A 19 -24.66 -18.26 -5.43
C THR A 19 -24.81 -19.78 -5.50
N PHE A 20 -23.91 -20.55 -4.87
CA PHE A 20 -23.91 -22.02 -4.92
C PHE A 20 -24.58 -22.71 -3.70
N ALA A 21 -25.51 -22.04 -3.03
CA ALA A 21 -26.41 -22.68 -2.06
C ALA A 21 -27.68 -21.84 -1.87
N SER A 22 -28.84 -22.50 -1.83
CA SER A 22 -30.13 -21.87 -1.54
C SER A 22 -30.10 -21.20 -0.16
N LEU A 23 -30.68 -20.00 -0.04
CA LEU A 23 -30.91 -19.34 1.24
C LEU A 23 -31.87 -20.21 2.07
N GLU A 24 -31.38 -20.92 3.09
CA GLU A 24 -32.28 -21.44 4.11
C GLU A 24 -32.80 -20.27 4.97
N PRO A 25 -34.10 -20.20 5.24
CA PRO A 25 -34.67 -19.12 6.06
C PRO A 25 -34.09 -19.14 7.47
N ALA A 26 -33.96 -17.94 8.06
CA ALA A 26 -33.38 -17.74 9.38
C ALA A 26 -34.09 -18.56 10.46
N LYS A 27 -33.32 -19.37 11.20
CA LYS A 27 -33.80 -20.13 12.37
C LYS A 27 -33.77 -19.24 13.64
N PRO A 28 -34.70 -19.43 14.59
CA PRO A 28 -34.83 -18.60 15.79
C PRO A 28 -33.59 -18.67 16.70
N LEU A 29 -33.37 -17.58 17.45
CA LEU A 29 -32.13 -17.18 18.14
C LEU A 29 -31.53 -18.21 19.12
N HIS A 30 -32.29 -19.20 19.57
CA HIS A 30 -31.86 -20.23 20.52
C HIS A 30 -30.86 -21.26 19.93
N ASN A 31 -30.77 -21.40 18.60
CA ASN A 31 -29.90 -22.38 17.92
C ASN A 31 -28.98 -21.75 16.83
N ALA A 32 -28.50 -20.52 17.03
CA ALA A 32 -27.62 -19.88 16.04
C ALA A 32 -26.23 -20.55 15.98
N GLN A 33 -25.89 -21.14 14.84
CA GLN A 33 -24.53 -21.60 14.51
C GLN A 33 -23.83 -20.54 13.65
N ILE A 34 -22.55 -20.26 13.90
CA ILE A 34 -21.77 -19.27 13.12
C ILE A 34 -21.55 -19.82 11.70
N GLY A 35 -22.45 -19.49 10.78
CA GLY A 35 -22.30 -19.73 9.35
C GLY A 35 -21.35 -18.71 8.74
N GLY A 36 -20.06 -19.03 8.70
CA GLY A 36 -19.08 -18.24 7.95
C GLY A 36 -19.30 -18.41 6.45
N SER A 37 -19.65 -17.32 5.75
CA SER A 37 -19.64 -17.30 4.29
C SER A 37 -18.22 -16.99 3.81
N PHE A 38 -17.60 -17.93 3.11
CA PHE A 38 -16.33 -17.70 2.41
C PHE A 38 -16.65 -17.16 1.01
N PHE A 39 -16.36 -15.87 0.78
CA PHE A 39 -16.39 -15.29 -0.55
C PHE A 39 -15.06 -15.55 -1.26
N ILE A 40 -15.04 -16.44 -2.25
CA ILE A 40 -13.93 -16.53 -3.19
C ILE A 40 -14.06 -15.36 -4.17
N ILE A 41 -13.25 -14.32 -3.97
CA ILE A 41 -13.10 -13.24 -4.94
C ILE A 41 -12.35 -13.81 -6.14
N HIS A 42 -13.07 -14.18 -7.19
CA HIS A 42 -12.45 -14.49 -8.47
C HIS A 42 -11.91 -13.18 -9.04
N THR A 43 -10.59 -12.94 -8.92
CA THR A 43 -9.97 -11.79 -9.57
C THR A 43 -10.00 -12.03 -11.08
N MET A 44 -11.02 -11.53 -11.78
CA MET A 44 -10.92 -11.39 -13.22
C MET A 44 -9.71 -10.49 -13.51
N LYS A 45 -8.77 -11.02 -14.28
CA LYS A 45 -7.56 -10.32 -14.72
C LYS A 45 -7.99 -9.14 -15.61
N THR A 46 -8.21 -7.97 -15.01
CA THR A 46 -8.53 -6.76 -15.77
C THR A 46 -7.34 -6.43 -16.65
N SER A 47 -7.52 -6.52 -17.97
CA SER A 47 -6.56 -6.01 -18.94
C SER A 47 -6.48 -4.49 -18.74
N PHE A 48 -5.37 -4.02 -18.16
CA PHE A 48 -5.08 -2.59 -18.03
C PHE A 48 -4.73 -2.02 -19.40
N ALA A 49 -5.74 -1.74 -20.22
CA ALA A 49 -5.60 -1.17 -21.56
C ALA A 49 -5.25 0.33 -21.58
N LYS A 50 -4.56 0.84 -20.54
CA LYS A 50 -4.00 2.19 -20.61
C LYS A 50 -2.65 2.13 -21.30
N PRO A 51 -2.49 2.74 -22.49
CA PRO A 51 -1.21 2.78 -23.17
C PRO A 51 -0.18 3.49 -22.29
N TYR A 52 1.05 2.99 -22.30
CA TYR A 52 2.18 3.66 -21.69
C TYR A 52 2.25 5.11 -22.20
N SER A 53 2.32 6.06 -21.27
CA SER A 53 2.54 7.47 -21.60
C SER A 53 3.96 7.84 -21.22
N SER A 54 4.73 8.37 -22.18
CA SER A 54 6.09 8.83 -21.89
C SER A 54 6.07 10.05 -20.94
N PRO A 55 7.15 10.29 -20.18
CA PRO A 55 7.26 11.48 -19.33
C PRO A 55 6.94 12.78 -20.07
N LYS A 56 7.41 12.93 -21.32
CA LYS A 56 7.10 14.07 -22.19
C LYS A 56 5.60 14.19 -22.51
N GLN A 57 4.91 13.08 -22.82
CA GLN A 57 3.46 13.09 -23.05
C GLN A 57 2.69 13.48 -21.79
N ILE A 58 3.13 13.01 -20.62
CA ILE A 58 2.53 13.35 -19.33
C ILE A 58 2.66 14.85 -19.04
N VAL A 59 3.80 15.47 -19.36
CA VAL A 59 3.97 16.93 -19.27
C VAL A 59 2.89 17.65 -20.09
N GLN A 60 2.66 17.23 -21.34
CA GLN A 60 1.64 17.85 -22.18
C GLN A 60 0.22 17.67 -21.63
N ILE A 61 -0.10 16.49 -21.09
CA ILE A 61 -1.39 16.22 -20.42
C ILE A 61 -1.57 17.13 -19.20
N LEU A 62 -0.51 17.38 -18.43
CA LEU A 62 -0.58 18.26 -17.26
C LEU A 62 -0.79 19.72 -17.68
N LYS A 63 -0.11 20.18 -18.75
CA LYS A 63 -0.32 21.52 -19.32
C LYS A 63 -1.75 21.69 -19.84
N SER A 64 -2.29 20.71 -20.57
CA SER A 64 -3.66 20.79 -21.11
C SER A 64 -4.73 20.82 -20.01
N ARG A 65 -4.43 20.26 -18.83
CA ARG A 65 -5.28 20.33 -17.63
C ARG A 65 -5.13 21.64 -16.83
N GLY A 66 -4.28 22.57 -17.28
CA GLY A 66 -4.08 23.87 -16.65
C GLY A 66 -2.89 23.95 -15.69
N MET A 67 -1.95 22.99 -15.71
CA MET A 67 -0.74 23.08 -14.90
C MET A 67 0.25 24.08 -15.50
N LEU A 68 0.68 25.05 -14.69
CA LEU A 68 1.74 25.98 -15.04
C LEU A 68 3.10 25.29 -14.86
N ILE A 69 3.84 25.18 -15.96
CA ILE A 69 5.16 24.55 -16.03
C ILE A 69 6.15 25.56 -16.62
N LYS A 70 7.17 25.92 -15.83
CA LYS A 70 8.23 26.85 -16.26
C LYS A 70 9.28 26.18 -17.16
N ASP A 71 9.68 24.96 -16.81
CA ASP A 71 10.72 24.19 -17.48
C ASP A 71 10.25 22.76 -17.67
N GLU A 72 9.86 22.41 -18.90
CA GLU A 72 9.34 21.10 -19.25
C GLU A 72 10.36 19.97 -19.09
N HIS A 73 11.62 20.22 -19.45
CA HIS A 73 12.69 19.22 -19.34
C HIS A 73 12.95 18.85 -17.88
N LYS A 74 12.91 19.84 -16.99
CA LYS A 74 13.02 19.61 -15.56
C LYS A 74 11.86 18.78 -15.02
N VAL A 75 10.63 19.08 -15.43
CA VAL A 75 9.45 18.29 -15.03
C VAL A 75 9.53 16.86 -15.56
N GLU A 76 9.97 16.68 -16.81
CA GLU A 76 10.17 15.38 -17.42
C GLU A 76 11.14 14.51 -16.59
N LYS A 77 12.28 15.09 -16.19
CA LYS A 77 13.26 14.41 -15.31
C LYS A 77 12.64 14.04 -13.95
N TYR A 78 11.81 14.90 -13.37
CA TYR A 78 11.11 14.56 -12.13
C TYR A 78 10.10 13.43 -12.31
N LEU A 79 9.35 13.43 -13.41
CA LEU A 79 8.40 12.37 -13.75
C LEU A 79 9.11 11.04 -13.98
N MET A 80 10.27 11.04 -14.61
CA MET A 80 11.10 9.84 -14.81
C MET A 80 11.62 9.28 -13.48
N ASN A 81 12.08 10.15 -12.56
CA ASN A 81 12.70 9.71 -11.31
C ASN A 81 11.68 9.36 -10.20
N ILE A 82 10.58 10.10 -10.10
CA ILE A 82 9.57 9.93 -9.04
C ILE A 82 8.42 9.01 -9.49
N GLY A 83 8.10 9.04 -10.78
CA GLY A 83 6.94 8.37 -11.37
C GLY A 83 5.67 9.22 -11.25
N TYR A 84 4.89 9.25 -12.34
CA TYR A 84 3.62 9.98 -12.40
C TYR A 84 2.58 9.44 -11.41
N HIS A 85 2.52 8.12 -11.20
CA HIS A 85 1.56 7.51 -10.26
C HIS A 85 1.70 8.01 -8.83
N ARG A 86 2.94 8.31 -8.41
CA ARG A 86 3.19 8.86 -7.07
C ARG A 86 2.82 10.34 -7.04
N LEU A 87 3.22 11.09 -8.06
CA LEU A 87 2.93 12.53 -8.16
C LEU A 87 1.43 12.82 -8.31
N SER A 88 0.67 11.96 -9.00
CA SER A 88 -0.77 12.17 -9.26
C SER A 88 -1.60 12.24 -7.97
N ALA A 89 -1.22 11.49 -6.93
CA ALA A 89 -1.84 11.59 -5.61
C ALA A 89 -1.66 12.98 -4.98
N TYR A 90 -0.52 13.63 -5.21
CA TYR A 90 -0.25 14.99 -4.73
C TYR A 90 -0.81 16.09 -5.65
N ILE A 91 -1.15 15.76 -6.90
CA ILE A 91 -1.88 16.65 -7.81
C ILE A 91 -3.37 16.69 -7.45
N TYR A 92 -3.91 15.61 -6.91
CA TYR A 92 -5.33 15.46 -6.60
C TYR A 92 -5.99 16.63 -5.82
N PRO A 93 -5.34 17.23 -4.79
CA PRO A 93 -5.88 18.38 -4.06
C PRO A 93 -6.03 19.66 -4.91
N PHE A 94 -5.30 19.74 -6.02
CA PHE A 94 -5.28 20.89 -6.90
C PHE A 94 -6.34 20.83 -8.01
N TYR A 95 -7.09 19.73 -8.15
CA TYR A 95 -8.22 19.69 -9.08
C TYR A 95 -9.37 20.60 -8.62
N LYS A 96 -10.01 21.26 -9.59
CA LYS A 96 -11.28 21.98 -9.40
C LYS A 96 -12.39 20.97 -9.08
N THR A 97 -13.42 21.44 -8.39
CA THR A 97 -14.67 20.68 -8.19
C THR A 97 -15.62 21.05 -9.32
N PRO A 98 -16.25 20.09 -10.03
CA PRO A 98 -16.18 18.64 -9.84
C PRO A 98 -14.89 18.02 -10.41
N LYS A 99 -14.31 17.05 -9.70
CA LYS A 99 -13.00 16.44 -10.05
C LYS A 99 -13.01 15.56 -11.30
N ARG A 100 -14.19 15.27 -11.85
CA ARG A 100 -14.39 14.48 -13.06
C ARG A 100 -13.74 15.11 -14.30
N ASP A 101 -13.68 16.44 -14.35
CA ASP A 101 -13.15 17.18 -15.49
C ASP A 101 -11.61 17.17 -15.52
N LEU A 102 -10.97 16.73 -14.42
CA LEU A 102 -9.52 16.69 -14.25
C LEU A 102 -8.82 18.04 -14.54
N LEU A 103 -9.56 19.15 -14.36
CA LEU A 103 -9.05 20.51 -14.53
C LEU A 103 -8.42 20.99 -13.22
N LEU A 104 -7.25 21.60 -13.32
CA LEU A 104 -6.54 22.16 -12.17
C LEU A 104 -7.06 23.56 -11.83
N LYS A 105 -6.93 23.91 -10.54
CA LYS A 105 -7.19 25.27 -10.05
C LYS A 105 -6.22 26.25 -10.71
N GLU A 106 -6.67 27.47 -10.94
CA GLU A 106 -5.83 28.50 -11.56
C GLU A 106 -4.61 28.81 -10.69
N GLY A 107 -3.49 29.08 -11.35
CA GLY A 107 -2.22 29.31 -10.68
C GLY A 107 -1.54 28.04 -10.14
N THR A 108 -2.10 26.84 -10.35
CA THR A 108 -1.44 25.59 -9.94
C THR A 108 -0.14 25.39 -10.70
N THR A 109 0.99 25.38 -9.99
CA THR A 109 2.30 25.10 -10.59
C THR A 109 2.80 23.71 -10.22
N PHE A 110 3.68 23.15 -11.07
CA PHE A 110 4.32 21.87 -10.75
C PHE A 110 5.16 21.94 -9.45
N GLU A 111 5.77 23.09 -9.16
CA GLU A 111 6.57 23.30 -7.95
C GLU A 111 5.73 23.20 -6.67
N GLN A 112 4.47 23.62 -6.68
CA GLN A 112 3.57 23.48 -5.53
C GLN A 112 3.30 22.00 -5.25
N VAL A 113 2.98 21.22 -6.28
CA VAL A 113 2.80 19.77 -6.19
C VAL A 113 4.08 19.09 -5.68
N LEU A 114 5.23 19.48 -6.24
CA LEU A 114 6.53 18.93 -5.85
C LEU A 114 6.89 19.28 -4.40
N THR A 115 6.49 20.46 -3.93
CA THR A 115 6.70 20.89 -2.53
C THR A 115 5.90 20.01 -1.58
N LEU A 116 4.64 19.72 -1.91
CA LEU A 116 3.81 18.81 -1.12
C LEU A 116 4.41 17.39 -1.07
N TYR A 117 4.87 16.87 -2.21
CA TYR A 117 5.59 15.59 -2.26
C TYR A 117 6.85 15.59 -1.39
N ARG A 118 7.66 16.65 -1.46
CA ARG A 118 8.90 16.78 -0.67
C ARG A 118 8.63 16.87 0.82
N PHE A 119 7.58 17.57 1.22
CA PHE A 119 7.15 17.66 2.61
C PHE A 119 6.80 16.26 3.15
N ASP A 120 5.93 15.53 2.46
CA ASP A 120 5.56 14.17 2.86
C ASP A 120 6.77 13.22 2.88
N LYS A 121 7.69 13.34 1.92
CA LYS A 121 8.94 12.58 1.92
C LYS A 121 9.78 12.85 3.17
N LYS A 122 9.95 14.13 3.55
CA LYS A 122 10.70 14.51 4.75
C LYS A 122 10.01 14.01 6.02
N LEU A 123 8.69 14.17 6.10
CA LEU A 123 7.89 13.69 7.23
C LEU A 123 8.04 12.18 7.40
N ARG A 124 7.94 11.41 6.31
CA ARG A 124 8.15 9.95 6.32
C ARG A 124 9.51 9.56 6.89
N ILE A 125 10.57 10.26 6.50
CA ILE A 125 11.93 9.99 7.00
C ILE A 125 11.99 10.27 8.51
N LEU A 126 11.49 11.42 8.95
CA LEU A 126 11.48 11.79 10.38
C LEU A 126 10.68 10.78 11.21
N LEU A 127 9.49 10.39 10.74
CA LEU A 127 8.66 9.40 11.43
C LEU A 127 9.34 8.03 11.52
N PHE A 128 9.96 7.55 10.44
CA PHE A 128 10.65 6.27 10.48
C PHE A 128 11.84 6.28 11.45
N ASN A 129 12.59 7.38 11.52
CA ASN A 129 13.69 7.50 12.49
C ASN A 129 13.20 7.41 13.94
N GLU A 130 12.04 7.96 14.27
CA GLU A 130 11.49 7.86 15.63
C GLU A 130 10.86 6.48 15.90
N ILE A 131 10.19 5.88 14.90
CA ILE A 131 9.67 4.51 14.99
C ILE A 131 10.81 3.51 15.20
N GLU A 132 11.97 3.73 14.57
CA GLU A 132 13.16 2.90 14.76
C GLU A 132 13.61 2.86 16.23
N LYS A 133 13.63 4.02 16.92
CA LYS A 133 13.97 4.06 18.35
C LYS A 133 12.97 3.29 19.21
N ILE A 134 11.68 3.44 18.92
CA ILE A 134 10.60 2.72 19.61
C ILE A 134 10.73 1.22 19.37
N GLU A 135 11.02 0.81 18.13
CA GLU A 135 11.21 -0.58 17.73
C GLU A 135 12.37 -1.24 18.47
N VAL A 136 13.52 -0.56 18.57
CA VAL A 136 14.68 -1.05 19.34
C VAL A 136 14.37 -1.16 20.83
N ALA A 137 13.69 -0.16 21.41
CA ALA A 137 13.31 -0.18 22.82
C ALA A 137 12.36 -1.35 23.14
N ILE A 138 11.30 -1.53 22.35
CA ILE A 138 10.34 -2.63 22.53
C ILE A 138 11.04 -3.98 22.35
N ARG A 139 11.89 -4.12 21.32
CA ARG A 139 12.66 -5.36 21.09
C ARG A 139 13.54 -5.70 22.29
N SER A 140 14.23 -4.72 22.86
CA SER A 140 15.08 -4.92 24.04
C SER A 140 14.25 -5.35 25.26
N VAL A 141 13.13 -4.69 25.52
CA VAL A 141 12.22 -5.03 26.62
C VAL A 141 11.68 -6.46 26.46
N LEU A 142 11.19 -6.82 25.27
CA LEU A 142 10.70 -8.17 25.00
C LEU A 142 11.79 -9.23 25.17
N ALA A 143 13.01 -8.98 24.67
CA ALA A 143 14.12 -9.90 24.83
C ALA A 143 14.47 -10.12 26.30
N ASN A 144 14.54 -9.05 27.10
CA ASN A 144 14.87 -9.12 28.52
C ASN A 144 13.79 -9.83 29.34
N ILE A 145 12.53 -9.43 29.19
CA ILE A 145 11.41 -10.06 29.91
C ILE A 145 11.30 -11.53 29.50
N GLY A 146 11.35 -11.85 28.21
CA GLY A 146 11.29 -13.23 27.75
C GLY A 146 12.43 -14.09 28.30
N CYS A 147 13.66 -13.57 28.38
CA CYS A 147 14.77 -14.28 29.01
C CYS A 147 14.55 -14.53 30.51
N GLN A 148 13.97 -13.56 31.23
CA GLN A 148 13.69 -13.68 32.66
C GLN A 148 12.59 -14.70 32.95
N GLU A 149 11.46 -14.58 32.26
CA GLU A 149 10.27 -15.42 32.50
C GLU A 149 10.48 -16.87 32.05
N LEU A 150 11.17 -17.07 30.92
CA LEU A 150 11.40 -18.40 30.35
C LEU A 150 12.74 -19.01 30.80
N ASN A 151 13.55 -18.24 31.54
CA ASN A 151 14.91 -18.59 31.97
C ASN A 151 15.78 -19.15 30.83
N ASP A 152 15.56 -18.66 29.61
CA ASP A 152 16.22 -19.12 28.41
C ASP A 152 16.62 -17.93 27.54
N ARG A 153 17.92 -17.85 27.22
CA ARG A 153 18.48 -16.81 26.35
C ARG A 153 17.96 -16.89 24.91
N TYR A 154 17.61 -18.09 24.45
CA TYR A 154 17.22 -18.36 23.05
C TYR A 154 15.73 -18.65 22.92
N TRP A 155 14.91 -18.20 23.87
CA TRP A 155 13.47 -18.46 23.87
C TRP A 155 12.77 -18.10 22.55
N ILE A 156 13.25 -17.09 21.82
CA ILE A 156 12.65 -16.65 20.55
C ILE A 156 12.84 -17.65 19.40
N THR A 157 13.73 -18.64 19.52
CA THR A 157 13.91 -19.69 18.50
C THR A 157 13.00 -20.90 18.74
N LYS A 158 12.20 -20.88 19.81
CA LYS A 158 11.35 -21.98 20.23
C LYS A 158 9.92 -21.79 19.74
N PRO A 159 9.36 -22.72 18.93
CA PRO A 159 7.99 -22.59 18.42
C PRO A 159 6.95 -22.61 19.54
N GLU A 160 7.26 -23.19 20.70
CA GLU A 160 6.37 -23.26 21.86
C GLU A 160 6.07 -21.88 22.46
N CYS A 161 6.93 -20.89 22.20
CA CYS A 161 6.78 -19.51 22.67
C CYS A 161 5.86 -18.66 21.76
N PHE A 162 5.30 -19.22 20.68
CA PHE A 162 4.47 -18.50 19.71
C PHE A 162 3.06 -19.07 19.60
N ALA A 163 2.06 -18.18 19.48
CA ALA A 163 0.66 -18.56 19.35
C ALA A 163 0.32 -19.32 18.05
N ASN A 164 1.11 -19.14 16.98
CA ASN A 164 0.95 -19.83 15.71
C ASN A 164 2.30 -20.41 15.25
N GLN A 165 2.44 -21.72 15.42
CA GLN A 165 3.67 -22.46 15.12
C GLN A 165 3.92 -22.58 13.61
N GLU A 166 2.87 -22.69 12.79
CA GLU A 166 3.00 -22.80 11.34
C GLU A 166 3.62 -21.51 10.75
N LYS A 167 3.12 -20.35 11.18
CA LYS A 167 3.65 -19.05 10.78
C LYS A 167 5.08 -18.83 11.29
N PHE A 168 5.40 -19.33 12.49
CA PHE A 168 6.76 -19.30 13.02
C PHE A 168 7.72 -20.10 12.14
N ASN A 169 7.37 -21.35 11.80
CA ASN A 169 8.20 -22.21 10.96
C ASN A 169 8.42 -21.63 9.56
N GLN A 170 7.37 -21.07 8.94
CA GLN A 170 7.50 -20.36 7.65
C GLN A 170 8.50 -19.20 7.75
N THR A 171 8.44 -18.43 8.82
CA THR A 171 9.33 -17.30 9.05
C THR A 171 10.77 -17.78 9.28
N LEU A 172 10.96 -18.87 10.02
CA LEU A 172 12.28 -19.45 10.29
C LEU A 172 12.95 -19.93 9.01
N THR A 173 12.22 -20.65 8.14
CA THR A 173 12.74 -21.09 6.83
C THR A 173 13.22 -19.91 5.97
N ILE A 174 12.45 -18.83 5.90
CA ILE A 174 12.86 -17.61 5.15
C ILE A 174 14.15 -17.02 5.72
N ILE A 175 14.31 -17.00 7.05
CA ILE A 175 15.51 -16.48 7.70
C ILE A 175 16.72 -17.38 7.38
N GLU A 176 16.57 -18.69 7.47
CA GLU A 176 17.64 -19.67 7.19
C GLU A 176 18.11 -19.59 5.73
N GLU A 177 17.17 -19.51 4.78
CA GLU A 177 17.48 -19.29 3.36
C GLU A 177 18.27 -17.99 3.15
N GLY A 178 17.85 -16.90 3.79
CA GLY A 178 18.53 -15.61 3.71
C GLY A 178 19.97 -15.64 4.23
N ILE A 179 20.22 -16.35 5.34
CA ILE A 179 21.56 -16.51 5.93
C ILE A 179 22.46 -17.37 5.00
N GLY A 180 21.93 -18.47 4.48
CA GLY A 180 22.65 -19.36 3.57
C GLY A 180 23.01 -18.71 2.22
N ILE A 181 22.22 -17.75 1.74
CA ILE A 181 22.53 -16.93 0.56
C ILE A 181 23.67 -15.95 0.85
N LYS A 182 23.69 -15.37 2.06
CA LYS A 182 24.74 -14.41 2.46
C LYS A 182 26.11 -15.08 2.59
N GLN A 183 26.16 -16.31 3.11
CA GLN A 183 27.41 -17.09 3.23
C GLN A 183 27.98 -17.51 1.86
N ARG A 184 27.13 -17.84 0.88
CA ARG A 184 27.55 -18.18 -0.49
C ARG A 184 28.03 -17.00 -1.35
N ARG A 185 27.72 -15.77 -0.98
CA ARG A 185 28.21 -14.55 -1.67
C ARG A 185 29.54 -14.02 -1.15
N LEU A 186 30.01 -14.55 -0.02
CA LEU A 186 31.27 -14.16 0.62
C LEU A 186 32.43 -15.13 0.30
N HIS A 187 32.15 -16.18 -0.48
CA HIS A 187 33.10 -17.11 -1.10
C HIS A 187 33.06 -16.92 -2.62
#